data_AF-A0A377GXC5-F1
#
_entry.id   AF-A0A377GXC5-F1
#
_cell.length_a   1.000
_cell.length_b   1.000
_cell.length_c   1.000
_cell.angle_alpha   90.00
_cell.angle_beta   90.00
_cell.angle_gamma   90.00
#
_symmetry.space_group_name_H-M   'P 1'
#
loop_
_entity.id
_entity.type
_entity.pdbx_description
1 polymer ?
#
loop_
_entity_poly.entity_id
_entity_poly.type
_entity_poly.pdbx_seq_one_letter_code
_entity_poly.pdbx_strand_id
1 'polypeptide(L)'
;MLSSYEFLIQSRKEDIDFINKVIEAYEGIGVVRTVDANAGIVNVISTDDFKDFVRTIIEDLDKNYGVEAKITEEGPWKGSLYINKK
;
A
#
# COMPACT_ATOMS: atom_id res chain seq x y z
N MET A 1 0.27 21.70 3.33
CA MET A 1 0.54 20.93 4.56
C MET A 1 0.89 19.53 4.08
N LEU A 2 2.05 18.97 4.44
CA LEU A 2 2.42 17.60 4.06
C LEU A 2 1.49 16.63 4.81
N SER A 3 0.33 16.34 4.25
CA SER A 3 -0.56 15.29 4.73
C SER A 3 -0.12 13.96 4.12
N SER A 4 -0.06 12.91 4.94
CA SER A 4 0.18 11.56 4.45
C SER A 4 -1.15 10.90 4.06
N TYR A 5 -1.07 9.93 3.16
CA TYR A 5 -2.18 9.13 2.67
C TYR A 5 -1.82 7.66 2.80
N GLU A 6 -2.76 6.82 3.22
CA GLU A 6 -2.55 5.42 3.51
C GLU A 6 -3.49 4.55 2.69
N PHE A 7 -2.95 3.44 2.18
CA PHE A 7 -3.66 2.35 1.54
C PHE A 7 -3.51 1.11 2.39
N LEU A 8 -4.61 0.44 2.71
CA LEU A 8 -4.63 -0.92 3.25
C LEU A 8 -4.92 -1.87 2.09
N ILE A 9 -4.01 -2.81 1.86
CA ILE A 9 -4.11 -3.78 0.78
C ILE A 9 -4.13 -5.22 1.31
N GLN A 10 -4.91 -6.05 0.63
CA GLN A 10 -4.93 -7.50 0.76
C GLN A 10 -4.07 -8.11 -0.35
N SER A 11 -3.13 -8.96 0.03
CA SER A 11 -2.14 -9.61 -0.83
C SER A 11 -2.04 -11.09 -0.50
N ARG A 12 -1.35 -11.86 -1.35
CA ARG A 12 -0.77 -13.15 -0.94
C ARG A 12 0.51 -12.93 -0.15
N LYS A 13 0.92 -13.89 0.68
CA LYS A 13 2.14 -13.79 1.50
C LYS A 13 3.39 -13.68 0.62
N GLU A 14 3.42 -14.44 -0.47
CA GLU A 14 4.51 -14.49 -1.45
C GLU A 14 4.69 -13.20 -2.25
N ASP A 15 3.65 -12.39 -2.39
CA ASP A 15 3.68 -11.15 -3.16
C ASP A 15 4.18 -9.93 -2.36
N ILE A 16 4.21 -10.03 -1.03
CA ILE A 16 4.48 -8.89 -0.13
C ILE A 16 5.83 -8.24 -0.43
N ASP A 17 6.89 -9.05 -0.60
CA ASP A 17 8.22 -8.50 -0.89
C ASP A 17 8.27 -7.92 -2.30
N PHE A 18 7.57 -8.52 -3.27
CA PHE A 18 7.49 -7.97 -4.62
C PHE A 18 6.85 -6.58 -4.62
N ILE A 19 5.71 -6.42 -3.94
CA ILE A 19 5.03 -5.13 -3.77
C ILE A 19 5.97 -4.12 -3.11
N ASN A 20 6.67 -4.52 -2.04
CA ASN A 20 7.65 -3.66 -1.37
C ASN A 20 8.74 -3.18 -2.34
N LYS A 21 9.32 -4.08 -3.14
CA LYS A 21 10.38 -3.72 -4.11
C LYS A 21 9.90 -2.80 -5.22
N VAL A 22 8.67 -2.98 -5.70
CA VAL A 22 8.10 -2.08 -6.71
C VAL A 22 7.93 -0.68 -6.15
N ILE A 23 7.41 -0.52 -4.93
CA ILE A 23 7.26 0.81 -4.31
C ILE A 23 8.62 1.42 -3.97
N GLU A 24 9.57 0.65 -3.41
CA GLU A 24 10.93 1.11 -3.10
C GLU A 24 11.70 1.59 -4.34
N ALA A 25 11.45 0.99 -5.51
CA ALA A 25 12.09 1.38 -6.77
C ALA A 25 11.71 2.79 -7.22
N TYR A 26 10.57 3.31 -6.77
CA TYR A 26 10.18 4.70 -6.97
C TYR A 26 10.55 5.51 -5.73
N GLU A 27 11.80 5.98 -5.68
CA GLU A 27 12.32 6.69 -4.52
C GLU A 27 11.40 7.84 -4.06
N GLY A 28 11.00 7.79 -2.79
CA GLY A 28 10.25 8.87 -2.15
C GLY A 28 8.74 8.92 -2.41
N ILE A 29 8.17 7.99 -3.19
CA ILE A 29 6.71 7.99 -3.44
C ILE A 29 5.90 7.40 -2.28
N GLY A 30 6.51 6.52 -1.49
CA GLY A 30 5.84 5.85 -0.39
C GLY A 30 6.72 4.80 0.28
N VAL A 31 6.20 4.25 1.37
CA VAL A 31 6.81 3.17 2.14
C VAL A 31 5.79 2.07 2.36
N VAL A 32 6.26 0.83 2.30
CA VAL A 32 5.42 -0.35 2.54
C VAL A 32 5.67 -0.88 3.94
N ARG A 33 4.60 -1.26 4.61
CA ARG A 33 4.65 -1.91 5.92
C ARG A 33 3.79 -3.16 5.90
N THR A 34 4.39 -4.31 6.16
CA THR A 34 3.63 -5.52 6.42
C THR A 34 2.97 -5.43 7.79
N VAL A 35 1.66 -5.62 7.83
CA VAL A 35 0.90 -5.56 9.07
C VAL A 35 0.59 -6.95 9.62
N ASP A 36 0.19 -7.86 8.74
CA ASP A 36 0.16 -9.30 9.02
C ASP A 36 0.59 -10.09 7.78
N ALA A 37 1.78 -10.67 7.83
CA ALA A 37 2.34 -11.41 6.69
C ALA A 37 1.60 -12.72 6.39
N ASN A 38 1.00 -13.37 7.40
CA ASN A 38 0.29 -14.63 7.20
C ASN A 38 -1.11 -14.39 6.65
N ALA A 39 -1.76 -13.32 7.08
CA ALA A 39 -3.04 -12.88 6.53
C ALA A 39 -2.91 -12.07 5.24
N GLY A 40 -1.68 -11.71 4.82
CA GLY A 40 -1.44 -10.95 3.59
C GLY A 40 -1.85 -9.47 3.68
N ILE A 41 -1.85 -8.89 4.89
CA ILE A 41 -2.30 -7.52 5.11
C ILE A 41 -1.09 -6.59 5.12
N VAL A 42 -1.11 -5.60 4.23
CA VAL A 42 0.00 -4.67 4.00
C VAL A 42 -0.54 -3.24 3.93
N ASN A 43 0.20 -2.27 4.46
CA ASN A 43 -0.08 -0.86 4.28
C ASN A 43 0.95 -0.21 3.38
N VAL A 44 0.50 0.70 2.52
CA VAL A 44 1.36 1.60 1.75
C VAL A 44 1.06 3.02 2.21
N ILE A 45 2.07 3.73 2.72
CA ILE A 45 1.95 5.10 3.18
C ILE A 45 2.72 6.00 2.22
N SER A 46 2.07 7.05 1.74
CA SER A 46 2.61 8.03 0.81
C SER A 46 2.31 9.45 1.31
N THR A 47 2.89 10.47 0.68
CA THR A 47 2.36 11.83 0.80
C THR A 47 1.11 11.97 -0.07
N ASP A 48 0.19 12.86 0.31
CA ASP A 48 -1.06 13.09 -0.44
C ASP A 48 -0.80 13.44 -1.91
N ASP A 49 0.31 14.13 -2.20
CA ASP A 49 0.76 14.47 -3.56
C ASP A 49 1.07 13.24 -4.44
N PHE A 50 1.40 12.09 -3.85
CA PHE A 50 1.74 10.85 -4.55
C PHE A 50 0.63 9.79 -4.50
N LYS A 51 -0.49 10.04 -3.81
CA LYS A 51 -1.53 9.03 -3.60
C LYS A 51 -2.08 8.44 -4.91
N ASP A 52 -2.34 9.26 -5.91
CA ASP A 52 -2.91 8.80 -7.17
C ASP A 52 -1.90 7.95 -7.97
N PHE A 53 -0.61 8.28 -7.84
CA PHE A 53 0.46 7.50 -8.44
C PHE A 53 0.61 6.14 -7.74
N VAL A 54 0.64 6.13 -6.41
CA VAL A 54 0.70 4.91 -5.61
C VAL A 54 -0.54 4.03 -5.85
N ARG A 55 -1.75 4.60 -5.90
CA ARG A 55 -2.97 3.88 -6.26
C ARG A 55 -2.84 3.20 -7.62
N THR A 56 -2.32 3.94 -8.61
CA THR A 56 -2.11 3.40 -9.96
C THR A 56 -1.19 2.19 -9.94
N ILE A 57 -0.05 2.27 -9.23
CA ILE A 57 0.88 1.13 -9.11
C ILE A 57 0.19 -0.08 -8.48
N ILE A 58 -0.51 0.11 -7.35
CA ILE A 58 -1.18 -0.98 -6.64
C ILE A 58 -2.24 -1.65 -7.53
N GLU A 59 -3.06 -0.86 -8.23
CA GLU A 59 -4.08 -1.41 -9.13
C GLU A 59 -3.47 -2.11 -10.37
N ASP A 60 -2.36 -1.61 -10.89
CA ASP A 60 -1.68 -2.18 -12.04
C ASP A 60 -1.06 -3.55 -11.68
N LEU A 61 -0.47 -3.66 -10.48
CA LEU A 61 0.01 -4.93 -9.93
C LEU A 61 -1.11 -5.99 -9.85
N ASP A 62 -2.25 -5.61 -9.29
CA ASP A 62 -3.42 -6.49 -9.10
C ASP A 62 -4.05 -6.94 -10.42
N LYS A 63 -4.15 -6.03 -11.40
CA LYS A 63 -4.86 -6.29 -12.65
C LYS A 63 -3.98 -6.90 -13.75
N ASN A 64 -2.70 -6.53 -13.81
CA ASN A 64 -1.87 -6.74 -15.01
C ASN A 64 -0.61 -7.58 -14.78
N TYR A 65 -0.12 -7.72 -13.54
CA TYR A 65 1.15 -8.44 -13.27
C TYR A 65 0.98 -9.74 -12.48
N GLY A 66 -0.26 -10.14 -12.15
CA GLY A 66 -0.54 -11.38 -11.42
C GLY A 66 -0.04 -11.35 -9.97
N VAL A 67 0.10 -10.15 -9.39
CA VAL A 67 0.49 -9.87 -8.02
C VAL A 67 -0.75 -9.43 -7.28
N GLU A 68 -1.22 -10.19 -6.28
CA GLU A 68 -2.44 -9.84 -5.57
C GLU A 68 -2.20 -8.60 -4.69
N ALA A 69 -2.87 -7.49 -4.99
CA ALA A 69 -2.64 -6.20 -4.32
C ALA A 69 -3.95 -5.41 -4.20
N LYS A 70 -5.00 -6.07 -3.71
CA LYS A 70 -6.34 -5.48 -3.65
C LYS A 70 -6.44 -4.41 -2.57
N ILE A 71 -6.73 -3.17 -2.96
CA ILE A 71 -7.05 -2.09 -2.01
C ILE A 71 -8.36 -2.42 -1.30
N THR A 72 -8.30 -2.53 0.03
CA THR A 72 -9.47 -2.77 0.89
C THR A 72 -9.95 -1.50 1.57
N GLU A 73 -9.05 -0.55 1.83
CA GLU A 73 -9.35 0.76 2.40
C GLU A 73 -8.27 1.78 2.01
N GLU A 74 -8.64 3.05 1.88
CA GLU A 74 -7.67 4.13 1.66
C GLU A 74 -8.16 5.47 2.24
N GLY A 75 -7.23 6.37 2.59
CA GLY A 75 -7.60 7.70 3.06
C GLY A 75 -6.45 8.50 3.68
N PRO A 76 -6.73 9.74 4.15
CA PRO A 76 -5.75 10.52 4.89
C PRO A 76 -5.24 9.74 6.09
N TRP A 77 -3.92 9.74 6.28
CA TRP A 77 -3.29 9.02 7.38
C TRP A 77 -3.64 9.66 8.72
N LYS A 78 -4.12 8.85 9.67
CA LYS A 78 -4.63 9.30 10.98
C LYS A 78 -3.73 8.94 12.17
N GLY A 79 -2.49 8.51 11.92
CA GLY A 79 -1.55 8.14 12.99
C GLY A 79 -1.84 6.79 13.66
N SER A 80 -2.72 5.95 13.11
CA SER A 80 -2.99 4.60 13.60
C SER A 80 -2.76 3.54 12.53
N LEU A 81 -2.52 2.30 12.98
CA LEU A 81 -1.75 1.25 12.31
C LEU A 81 -2.53 0.38 11.29
N TYR A 82 -3.84 0.57 11.23
CA TYR A 82 -4.83 -0.07 10.36
C TYR A 82 -6.01 0.89 10.43
N ILE A 83 -6.43 1.53 9.35
CA ILE A 83 -7.31 2.71 9.35
C ILE A 83 -8.56 2.45 10.23
N ASN A 84 -8.46 2.87 11.50
CA ASN A 84 -9.37 2.65 12.63
C ASN A 84 -10.19 1.34 12.66
N LYS A 85 -9.60 0.27 13.22
CA LYS A 85 -10.30 -0.92 13.76
C LYS A 85 -11.72 -0.60 14.25
N LYS A 86 -12.73 -1.05 13.50
CA LYS A 86 -14.10 -1.27 13.97
C LYS A 86 -14.41 -2.76 13.89
#